data_AF-A0ABD0QVI1-F1
#
_entry.id   AF-A0ABD0QVI1-F1
#
_cell.length_a   1.000
_cell.length_b   1.000
_cell.length_c   1.000
_cell.angle_alpha   90.00
_cell.angle_beta   90.00
_cell.angle_gamma   90.00
#
_symmetry.space_group_name_H-M   'P 1'
#
loop_
_entity.id
_entity.type
_entity.pdbx_description
1 polymer ?
#
loop_
_entity_poly.entity_id
_entity_poly.type
_entity_poly.pdbx_seq_one_letter_code
_entity_poly.pdbx_strand_id
1 'polypeptide(L)' 'PYITVEELRRELPPEQAEYCISRMTKYVGPEAAPGALDYISFSSALYGESDL' A
#
# COMPACT_ATOMS: atom_id res chain seq x y z
N PRO A 1 2.94 -5.39 -8.82
CA PRO A 1 1.60 -4.78 -8.65
C PRO A 1 1.69 -3.63 -7.65
N TYR A 2 1.34 -2.41 -8.08
CA TYR A 2 1.31 -1.23 -7.22
C TYR A 2 -0.14 -0.78 -7.03
N ILE A 3 -0.38 -0.02 -5.97
CA ILE A 3 -1.66 0.66 -5.71
C ILE A 3 -1.42 2.16 -5.58
N THR A 4 -2.39 2.99 -5.95
CA THR A 4 -2.30 4.43 -5.72
C THR A 4 -2.94 4.85 -4.40
N VAL A 5 -2.51 6.00 -3.86
CA VAL A 5 -3.14 6.64 -2.70
C VAL A 5 -4.65 6.84 -2.90
N GLU A 6 -5.06 7.17 -4.13
CA GLU A 6 -6.46 7.42 -4.47
C GLU A 6 -7.30 6.13 -4.42
N GLU A 7 -6.79 5.03 -4.96
CA GLU A 7 -7.44 3.72 -4.86
C GLU A 7 -7.57 3.29 -3.40
N LEU A 8 -6.49 3.42 -2.62
CA LEU A 8 -6.51 3.12 -1.19
C LEU A 8 -7.59 3.89 -0.42
N ARG A 9 -7.72 5.19 -0.70
CA ARG A 9 -8.73 6.04 -0.07
C ARG A 9 -10.16 5.76 -0.55
N ARG A 10 -10.34 5.13 -1.72
CA ARG A 10 -11.65 4.70 -2.22
C ARG A 10 -12.08 3.35 -1.67
N GLU A 11 -11.14 2.43 -1.49
CA GLU A 11 -11.45 1.06 -1.05
C GLU A 11 -11.50 0.92 0.48
N LEU A 12 -10.70 1.72 1.20
CA LEU A 12 -10.58 1.63 2.66
C LEU A 12 -11.19 2.85 3.36
N PRO A 13 -11.65 2.69 4.62
CA PRO A 13 -11.99 3.82 5.48
C PRO A 13 -10.84 4.81 5.57
N PRO A 14 -11.10 6.12 5.69
CA PRO A 14 -10.05 7.14 5.66
C PRO A 14 -8.97 6.92 6.72
N GLU A 15 -9.34 6.44 7.91
CA GLU A 15 -8.40 6.13 8.98
C GLU A 15 -7.45 4.96 8.62
N GLN A 16 -7.99 3.89 8.02
CA GLN A 16 -7.18 2.75 7.56
C GLN A 16 -6.33 3.13 6.35
N ALA A 17 -6.86 3.91 5.43
CA ALA A 17 -6.12 4.38 4.26
C ALA A 17 -4.90 5.21 4.69
N GLU A 18 -5.07 6.19 5.59
CA GLU A 18 -3.97 6.99 6.13
C GLU A 18 -2.94 6.12 6.86
N TYR A 19 -3.39 5.15 7.66
CA TYR A 19 -2.51 4.18 8.32
C TYR A 19 -1.68 3.38 7.31
N CYS A 20 -2.32 2.84 6.27
CA CYS A 20 -1.66 2.07 5.22
C CYS A 20 -0.68 2.93 4.43
N ILE A 21 -1.05 4.16 4.04
CA ILE A 21 -0.19 5.09 3.29
C ILE A 21 1.06 5.46 4.12
N SER A 22 0.90 5.67 5.42
CA SER A 22 2.01 6.00 6.33
C SER A 22 2.97 4.83 6.53
N ARG A 23 2.47 3.59 6.45
CA ARG A 23 3.25 2.35 6.63
C ARG A 23 3.78 1.77 5.32
N MET A 24 3.20 2.13 4.18
CA MET A 24 3.59 1.64 2.86
C MET A 24 4.86 2.33 2.36
N THR A 25 5.75 1.53 1.79
CA THR A 25 6.90 2.04 1.05
C THR A 25 6.43 2.57 -0.30
N LYS A 26 6.96 3.73 -0.71
CA LYS A 26 6.71 4.24 -2.07
C LYS A 26 7.30 3.26 -3.09
N TYR A 27 6.52 2.94 -4.10
CA TYR A 27 7.00 2.12 -5.20
C TYR A 27 7.92 2.97 -6.09
N VAL A 28 9.19 2.57 -6.20
CA VAL A 28 10.21 3.26 -7.00
C VAL A 28 10.58 2.36 -8.18
N GLY A 29 9.96 2.60 -9.32
CA GLY A 29 10.19 1.86 -10.55
C GLY A 29 10.09 2.76 -11.79
N PRO A 30 10.65 2.35 -12.93
CA PRO A 30 10.61 3.14 -14.17
C PRO A 30 9.19 3.40 -14.69
N GLU A 31 8.21 2.59 -14.26
CA GLU A 31 6.78 2.72 -14.59
C GLU A 31 5.93 3.19 -13.38
N ALA A 32 6.57 3.61 -12.28
CA ALA A 32 5.84 4.02 -11.08
C ALA A 32 5.07 5.33 -11.33
N ALA A 33 3.74 5.23 -11.30
CA ALA A 33 2.87 6.40 -11.31
C ALA A 33 3.14 7.29 -10.09
N PRO A 34 2.91 8.61 -10.19
CA PRO A 34 3.03 9.51 -9.04
C PRO A 34 2.08 9.06 -7.91
N GLY A 35 2.64 8.75 -6.74
CA GLY A 35 1.87 8.22 -5.61
C GLY A 35 1.65 6.71 -5.62
N ALA A 36 2.39 5.97 -6.46
CA ALA A 36 2.41 4.51 -6.41
C ALA A 36 3.02 4.02 -5.08
N LEU A 37 2.29 3.12 -4.43
CA LEU A 37 2.66 2.46 -3.18
C LEU A 37 2.81 0.96 -3.41
N ASP A 38 3.74 0.36 -2.70
CA ASP A 38 3.98 -1.08 -2.76
C ASP A 38 2.98 -1.82 -1.87
N TYR A 39 1.83 -2.17 -2.46
CA TYR A 39 0.79 -2.94 -1.79
C TYR A 39 1.30 -4.32 -1.36
N ILE A 40 2.15 -4.96 -2.17
CA ILE A 40 2.61 -6.33 -1.90
C ILE A 40 3.49 -6.36 -0.66
N SER A 41 4.44 -5.42 -0.53
CA SER A 41 5.26 -5.33 0.69
C SER A 41 4.40 -5.09 1.93
N PHE A 42 3.35 -4.27 1.82
CA PHE A 42 2.48 -3.98 2.95
C PHE A 42 1.54 -5.13 3.30
N SER A 43 0.91 -5.78 2.31
CA SER A 43 0.10 -6.97 2.55
C SER A 43 0.93 -8.12 3.10
N SER A 44 2.18 -8.26 2.65
CA SER A 44 3.13 -9.23 3.22
C SER A 44 3.55 -8.87 4.64
N ALA A 45 3.60 -7.60 5.02
CA ALA A 45 3.87 -7.22 6.41
C ALA A 45 2.65 -7.42 7.32
N LEU A 46 1.44 -7.16 6.81
CA LEU A 46 0.19 -7.34 7.57
C LEU A 46 -0.22 -8.79 7.72
N TYR A 47 -0.09 -9.58 6.66
CA TYR A 47 -0.57 -10.96 6.58
C TYR A 47 0.58 -11.99 6.54
N GLY A 48 1.81 -11.58 6.28
CA GLY A 48 2.98 -12.47 6.28
C GLY A 48 3.64 -12.65 7.65
N GLU A 49 3.18 -11.94 8.70
CA GLU A 49 3.34 -12.40 10.10
C GLU A 49 2.18 -13.33 10.52
N SER A 50 1.62 -14.08 9.57
CA SER A 50 0.66 -15.17 9.80
C SER A 50 0.97 -16.39 8.94
N ASP A 51 2.22 -16.84 8.98
CA ASP A 51 2.57 -18.27 8.87
C ASP A 51 2.97 -18.65 10.32
N LEU A 52 2.16 -19.32 11.14
CA LEU A 52 1.76 -20.73 11.07
C LEU A 52 2.90 -21.67 10.64
#